data_AF-A0A432SMU4-F1
#
_entry.id   AF-A0A432SMU4-F1
#
_cell.length_a   1.000
_cell.length_b   1.000
_cell.length_c   1.000
_cell.angle_alpha   90.00
_cell.angle_beta   90.00
_cell.angle_gamma   90.00
#
_symmetry.space_group_name_H-M   'P 1'
#
loop_
_entity.id
_entity.type
_entity.pdbx_description
1 polymer ?
#
loop_
_entity_poly.entity_id
_entity_poly.type
_entity_poly.pdbx_seq_one_letter_code
_entity_poly.pdbx_strand_id
1 'polypeptide(L)'
;ERTAWSKTRWEEQMVDGKMSMVEVPLITLYQYPITLAFGITIHKSQGMSLQDLVIACHEIFAPSQFYVALSRAISPHRLTLLPPAKSWKELSFVHPKAVNFVSGKIEKKQYQGVFPNTRKQGEI
;
A
#
# COMPACT_ATOMS: atom_id res chain seq x y z
N GLU A 1 9.93 17.51 19.20
CA GLU A 1 9.81 16.61 20.37
C GLU A 1 9.42 15.21 19.89
N ARG A 2 9.45 14.17 20.76
CA ARG A 2 9.01 12.82 20.39
C ARG A 2 7.49 12.76 20.40
N THR A 3 6.89 12.13 19.41
CA THR A 3 5.45 11.92 19.32
C THR A 3 5.11 10.51 19.80
N ALA A 4 4.03 10.38 20.59
CA ALA A 4 3.50 9.10 21.02
C ALA A 4 2.44 8.60 20.02
N TRP A 5 2.55 7.34 19.60
CA TRP A 5 1.50 6.62 18.90
C TRP A 5 1.05 5.45 19.76
N SER A 6 -0.23 5.40 20.10
CA SER A 6 -0.80 4.35 20.96
C SER A 6 -1.82 3.52 20.17
N LYS A 7 -1.71 2.20 20.27
CA LYS A 7 -2.77 1.28 19.86
C LYS A 7 -3.58 0.92 21.09
N THR A 8 -4.89 1.06 20.98
CA THR A 8 -5.83 0.92 22.09
C THR A 8 -6.75 -0.29 21.89
N ARG A 9 -7.33 -0.75 23.00
CA ARG A 9 -8.36 -1.78 23.04
C ARG A 9 -9.47 -1.31 23.96
N TRP A 10 -10.70 -1.63 23.60
CA TRP A 10 -11.84 -1.45 24.49
C TRP A 10 -11.88 -2.57 25.52
N GLU A 11 -11.90 -2.19 26.79
CA GLU A 11 -12.08 -3.09 27.91
C GLU A 11 -13.27 -2.61 28.76
N GLU A 12 -14.08 -3.55 29.22
CA GLU A 12 -15.17 -3.23 30.16
C GLU A 12 -14.57 -3.01 31.54
N GLN A 13 -14.72 -1.79 32.04
CA GLN A 13 -14.28 -1.43 33.37
C GLN A 13 -15.40 -0.72 34.13
N MET A 14 -15.44 -0.98 35.44
CA MET A 14 -16.37 -0.31 36.33
C MET A 14 -15.80 1.07 36.68
N VAL A 15 -16.39 2.11 36.11
CA VAL A 15 -16.02 3.52 36.37
C VAL A 15 -17.22 4.18 37.06
N ASP A 16 -17.00 4.77 38.23
CA ASP A 16 -18.04 5.38 39.07
C ASP A 16 -19.27 4.47 39.31
N GLY A 17 -19.04 3.18 39.54
CA GLY A 17 -20.09 2.20 39.84
C GLY A 17 -20.97 1.82 38.66
N LYS A 18 -20.64 2.26 37.44
CA LYS A 18 -21.31 1.84 36.19
C LYS A 18 -20.32 1.09 35.29
N MET A 19 -20.80 0.04 34.64
CA MET A 19 -20.03 -0.67 33.62
C MET A 19 -19.91 0.21 32.38
N SER A 20 -18.68 0.54 31.99
CA SER A 20 -18.38 1.39 30.85
C SER A 20 -17.25 0.81 30.00
N MET A 21 -17.30 1.07 28.70
CA MET A 21 -16.24 0.69 27.78
C MET A 21 -15.15 1.76 27.82
N VAL A 22 -13.96 1.39 28.28
CA VAL A 22 -12.82 2.30 28.39
C VAL A 22 -11.76 1.89 27.37
N GLU A 23 -11.17 2.87 26.69
CA GLU A 23 -10.02 2.67 25.82
C GLU A 23 -8.76 2.51 26.66
N VAL A 24 -8.21 1.29 26.69
CA VAL A 24 -6.97 0.97 27.40
C VAL A 24 -5.83 0.89 26.38
N PRO A 25 -4.71 1.61 26.57
CA PRO A 25 -3.57 1.53 25.67
C PRO A 25 -2.88 0.16 25.80
N LEU A 26 -2.82 -0.59 24.70
CA LEU A 26 -2.11 -1.88 24.64
C LEU A 26 -0.61 -1.68 24.47
N ILE A 27 -0.24 -0.76 23.58
CA ILE A 27 1.16 -0.44 23.28
C ILE A 27 1.26 1.03 22.90
N THR A 28 2.29 1.68 23.42
CA THR A 28 2.61 3.07 23.08
C THR A 28 4.04 3.14 22.57
N LEU A 29 4.21 3.65 21.36
CA LEU A 29 5.50 3.86 20.70
C LEU A 29 5.84 5.35 20.72
N TYR A 30 7.05 5.69 21.14
CA TYR A 30 7.56 7.05 21.14
C TYR A 30 8.62 7.19 20.05
N GLN A 31 8.35 8.03 19.04
CA GLN A 31 9.27 8.24 17.93
C GLN A 31 9.36 9.73 17.58
N TYR A 32 10.52 10.18 17.10
CA TYR A 32 10.58 11.46 16.40
C TYR A 32 9.83 11.33 15.06
N PRO A 33 9.00 12.30 14.65
CA PRO A 33 8.23 12.26 13.40
C PRO A 33 9.13 12.55 12.19
N ILE A 34 10.24 11.82 12.08
CA ILE A 34 11.20 11.89 10.99
C ILE A 34 11.43 10.48 10.45
N THR A 35 11.38 10.36 9.14
CA THR A 35 11.70 9.14 8.42
C THR A 35 12.87 9.45 7.50
N LEU A 36 13.84 8.52 7.41
CA LEU A 36 14.94 8.62 6.47
C LEU A 36 14.34 8.56 5.05
N ALA A 37 14.27 9.69 4.35
CA ALA A 37 13.56 9.81 3.08
C ALA A 37 14.42 9.49 1.84
N PHE A 38 15.65 9.01 2.03
CA PHE A 38 16.55 8.66 0.91
C PHE A 38 16.09 7.41 0.15
N GLY A 39 15.30 6.53 0.78
CA GLY A 39 14.77 5.33 0.15
C GLY A 39 13.39 4.98 0.67
N ILE A 40 12.49 4.63 -0.24
CA ILE A 40 11.15 4.15 0.07
C ILE A 40 10.89 2.87 -0.71
N THR A 41 10.20 1.91 -0.09
CA THR A 41 9.81 0.70 -0.80
C THR A 41 8.72 1.00 -1.82
N ILE A 42 8.71 0.24 -2.92
CA ILE A 42 7.70 0.41 -3.99
C ILE A 42 6.28 0.31 -3.42
N HIS A 43 6.03 -0.60 -2.46
CA HIS A 43 4.74 -0.73 -1.78
C HIS A 43 4.34 0.51 -0.98
N LYS A 44 5.28 1.13 -0.28
CA LYS A 44 5.01 2.36 0.49
C LYS A 44 4.85 3.58 -0.41
N SER A 45 5.41 3.55 -1.62
CA SER A 45 5.24 4.60 -2.61
C SER A 45 3.88 4.58 -3.34
N GLN A 46 3.08 3.52 -3.18
CA GLN A 46 1.82 3.38 -3.92
C GLN A 46 0.87 4.55 -3.64
N GLY A 47 0.40 5.22 -4.69
CA GLY A 47 -0.44 6.42 -4.60
C GLY A 47 0.33 7.74 -4.54
N MET A 48 1.66 7.72 -4.38
CA MET A 48 2.49 8.93 -4.36
C MET A 48 2.89 9.40 -5.76
N SER A 49 3.22 10.69 -5.88
CA SER A 49 3.87 11.28 -7.05
C SER A 49 5.24 11.83 -6.62
N LEU A 50 6.30 11.36 -7.25
CA LEU A 50 7.70 11.65 -6.90
C LEU A 50 8.36 12.47 -8.01
N GLN A 51 8.99 13.58 -7.63
CA GLN A 51 9.64 14.50 -8.56
C GLN A 51 10.99 13.98 -9.05
N ASP A 52 11.85 13.54 -8.13
CA ASP A 52 13.10 12.82 -8.41
C ASP A 52 12.94 11.37 -8.01
N LEU A 53 13.31 10.45 -8.89
CA LEU A 53 13.21 9.04 -8.60
C LEU A 53 14.38 8.26 -9.19
N VAL A 54 15.05 7.51 -8.33
CA VAL A 54 15.99 6.46 -8.74
C VAL A 54 15.35 5.12 -8.43
N ILE A 55 15.21 4.24 -9.42
CA ILE A 55 14.63 2.91 -9.25
C ILE A 55 15.73 1.85 -9.31
N ALA A 56 15.88 1.09 -8.24
CA ALA A 56 16.72 -0.10 -8.20
C ALA A 56 16.04 -1.29 -8.89
N CYS A 57 16.22 -1.45 -10.20
CA CYS A 57 15.51 -2.47 -10.99
C CYS A 57 15.91 -3.92 -10.69
N HIS A 58 17.03 -4.15 -10.00
CA HIS A 58 17.50 -5.49 -9.65
C HIS A 58 16.71 -6.14 -8.50
N GLU A 59 15.95 -5.36 -7.72
CA GLU A 59 15.14 -5.88 -6.60
C GLU A 59 13.66 -6.14 -6.97
N ILE A 60 13.31 -6.07 -8.26
CA ILE A 60 11.93 -6.28 -8.71
C ILE A 60 11.64 -7.77 -8.81
N PHE A 61 10.64 -8.24 -8.06
CA PHE A 61 10.30 -9.66 -7.98
C PHE A 61 8.79 -9.95 -8.10
N ALA A 62 7.92 -8.94 -7.96
CA ALA A 62 6.48 -9.13 -7.96
C ALA A 62 5.81 -8.61 -9.27
N PRO A 63 4.70 -9.23 -9.70
CA PRO A 63 3.99 -8.79 -10.90
C PRO A 63 3.52 -7.34 -10.74
N SER A 64 3.63 -6.57 -11.81
CA SER A 64 3.29 -5.15 -11.89
C SER A 64 4.10 -4.22 -10.97
N GLN A 65 5.04 -4.72 -10.18
CA GLN A 65 5.85 -3.91 -9.25
C GLN A 65 6.72 -2.90 -10.00
N PHE A 66 7.28 -3.29 -11.14
CA PHE A 66 8.03 -2.37 -12.01
C PHE A 66 7.15 -1.21 -12.50
N TYR A 67 5.93 -1.52 -12.93
CA TYR A 67 4.96 -0.51 -13.36
C TYR A 67 4.57 0.41 -12.21
N VAL A 68 4.34 -0.11 -11.01
CA VAL A 68 4.03 0.70 -9.82
C VAL A 68 5.16 1.71 -9.56
N ALA A 69 6.41 1.26 -9.59
CA ALA A 69 7.57 2.13 -9.40
C ALA A 69 7.69 3.21 -10.48
N LEU A 70 7.60 2.84 -11.76
CA LEU A 70 7.65 3.78 -12.89
C LEU A 70 6.54 4.82 -12.82
N SER A 71 5.32 4.41 -12.49
CA SER A 71 4.15 5.30 -12.41
C SER A 71 4.22 6.30 -11.27
N ARG A 72 5.23 6.24 -10.38
CA ARG A 72 5.45 7.26 -9.36
C ARG A 72 6.18 8.48 -9.92
N ALA A 73 6.99 8.32 -10.97
CA ALA A 73 7.75 9.42 -11.56
C ALA A 73 6.82 10.41 -12.26
N ILE A 74 6.96 11.70 -11.95
CA ILE A 74 6.20 12.77 -12.60
C ILE A 74 6.79 13.11 -13.98
N SER A 75 8.13 13.07 -14.11
CA SER A 75 8.83 13.42 -15.35
C SER A 75 9.90 12.38 -15.68
N PRO A 76 9.96 11.89 -16.93
CA PRO A 76 11.02 10.97 -17.38
C PRO A 76 12.44 11.56 -17.23
N HIS A 77 12.59 12.88 -17.33
CA HIS A 77 13.89 13.55 -17.24
C HIS A 77 14.54 13.46 -15.84
N ARG A 78 13.72 13.23 -14.82
CA ARG A 78 14.15 13.12 -13.41
C ARG A 78 14.01 11.68 -12.88
N LEU A 79 13.87 10.73 -13.80
CA LEU A 79 13.79 9.30 -13.52
C LEU A 79 15.10 8.63 -13.94
N THR A 80 15.79 8.00 -13.00
CA THR A 80 16.96 7.16 -13.27
C THR A 80 16.62 5.71 -12.98
N LEU A 81 16.89 4.83 -13.94
CA LEU A 81 16.74 3.38 -13.77
C LEU A 81 18.13 2.77 -13.58
N LEU A 82 18.36 2.16 -12.43
CA LEU A 82 19.55 1.34 -12.23
C LEU A 82 19.41 0.06 -13.06
N PRO A 83 20.52 -0.47 -13.61
CA PRO A 83 20.48 -1.65 -14.46
C PRO A 83 19.90 -2.86 -13.70
N PRO A 84 19.01 -3.64 -14.33
CA PRO A 84 18.47 -4.85 -13.75
C PRO A 84 19.47 -6.02 -13.85
N ALA A 85 19.26 -7.02 -12.99
CA ALA A 85 19.98 -8.30 -13.08
C ALA A 85 19.46 -9.20 -14.22
N LYS A 86 18.27 -8.92 -14.74
CA LYS A 86 17.56 -9.68 -15.80
C LYS A 86 17.28 -8.78 -17.00
N SER A 87 16.77 -9.34 -18.10
CA SER A 87 16.37 -8.53 -19.25
C SER A 87 15.21 -7.57 -18.89
N TRP A 88 15.18 -6.38 -19.52
CA TRP A 88 14.12 -5.39 -19.28
C TRP A 88 12.71 -5.94 -19.54
N LYS A 89 12.57 -6.86 -20.50
CA LYS A 89 11.29 -7.51 -20.83
C LYS A 89 10.79 -8.41 -19.71
N GLU A 90 11.69 -9.05 -18.96
CA GLU A 90 11.34 -9.93 -17.84
C GLU A 90 10.85 -9.14 -16.62
N LEU A 91 11.19 -7.86 -16.49
CA LEU A 91 10.71 -7.01 -15.40
C LEU A 91 9.26 -6.57 -15.60
N SER A 92 8.83 -6.42 -16.85
CA SER A 92 7.48 -6.02 -17.22
C SER A 92 6.57 -7.25 -17.32
N PHE A 93 6.19 -7.81 -16.17
CA PHE A 93 5.26 -8.95 -16.12
C PHE A 93 4.03 -8.65 -15.25
N VAL A 94 2.90 -9.25 -15.61
CA VAL A 94 1.60 -9.06 -14.96
C VAL A 94 1.00 -10.43 -14.66
N HIS A 95 0.27 -10.53 -13.55
CA HIS A 95 -0.39 -11.78 -13.17
C HIS A 95 -1.50 -12.17 -14.18
N PRO A 96 -1.56 -13.42 -14.69
CA PRO A 96 -2.53 -13.83 -15.72
C PRO A 96 -3.99 -13.60 -15.35
N LYS A 97 -4.35 -13.79 -14.07
CA LYS A 97 -5.72 -13.49 -13.58
C LYS A 97 -6.14 -12.04 -13.82
N ALA A 98 -5.22 -11.08 -13.70
CA ALA A 98 -5.51 -9.67 -13.95
C ALA A 98 -5.77 -9.41 -15.43
N VAL A 99 -4.99 -10.05 -16.31
CA VAL A 99 -5.19 -9.99 -17.77
C VAL A 99 -6.55 -10.60 -18.14
N ASN A 100 -6.89 -11.76 -17.57
CA ASN A 100 -8.17 -12.42 -17.80
C ASN A 100 -9.36 -11.57 -17.30
N PHE A 101 -9.19 -10.91 -16.16
CA PHE A 101 -10.18 -10.00 -15.59
C PHE A 101 -10.44 -8.80 -16.50
N VAL A 102 -9.38 -8.13 -16.96
CA VAL A 102 -9.49 -6.96 -17.85
C VAL A 102 -10.01 -7.34 -19.24
N SER A 103 -9.61 -8.50 -19.77
CA SER A 103 -10.06 -8.98 -21.09
C SER A 103 -11.49 -9.53 -21.11
N GLY A 104 -12.20 -9.51 -19.97
CA GLY A 104 -13.60 -9.96 -19.90
C GLY A 104 -13.80 -11.47 -20.09
N LYS A 105 -12.72 -12.27 -20.10
CA LYS A 105 -12.77 -13.73 -20.27
C LYS A 105 -13.17 -14.49 -19.00
N ILE A 106 -13.61 -13.78 -17.97
CA ILE A 106 -14.03 -14.32 -16.69
C ILE A 106 -15.56 -14.29 -16.61
N GLU A 107 -16.18 -15.44 -16.45
CA GLU A 107 -17.61 -15.52 -16.11
C GLU A 107 -17.87 -14.86 -14.75
N LYS A 108 -18.80 -13.89 -14.74
CA LYS A 108 -19.18 -13.09 -13.55
C LYS A 108 -19.67 -13.93 -12.36
N LYS A 109 -19.95 -15.23 -12.54
CA LYS A 109 -20.39 -16.15 -11.47
C LYS A 109 -19.33 -16.41 -10.40
N GLN A 110 -18.03 -16.30 -10.71
CA GLN A 110 -16.96 -16.70 -9.79
C GLN A 110 -16.64 -15.66 -8.69
N TYR A 111 -17.04 -14.39 -8.86
CA TYR A 111 -16.69 -13.30 -7.94
C TYR A 111 -17.85 -12.78 -7.08
N GLN A 112 -19.08 -13.28 -7.29
CA GLN A 112 -20.27 -12.88 -6.51
C GLN A 112 -20.20 -13.27 -5.02
N GLY A 113 -19.24 -14.12 -4.61
CA GLY A 113 -19.03 -14.49 -3.20
C GLY A 113 -17.73 -14.02 -2.57
N VAL A 114 -16.85 -13.30 -3.29
CA VAL A 114 -15.47 -13.01 -2.83
C VAL A 114 -15.30 -11.58 -2.32
N PHE A 115 -16.11 -10.64 -2.79
CA PHE A 115 -16.12 -9.27 -2.28
C PHE A 115 -17.45 -9.01 -1.57
N PRO A 116 -17.48 -8.91 -0.23
CA PRO A 116 -18.69 -8.46 0.45
C PRO A 116 -19.00 -7.04 -0.01
N ASN A 117 -20.09 -6.92 -0.75
CA ASN A 117 -20.88 -5.72 -1.06
C ASN A 117 -20.20 -4.40 -0.61
N THR A 118 -19.42 -3.79 -1.50
CA THR A 118 -18.98 -2.40 -1.31
C THR A 118 -20.25 -1.55 -1.22
N ARG A 119 -20.52 -1.01 -0.03
CA ARG A 119 -21.62 -0.06 0.22
C ARG A 119 -21.63 0.96 -0.92
N LYS A 120 -22.76 1.04 -1.63
CA LYS A 120 -23.11 2.24 -2.39
C LYS A 120 -23.10 3.41 -1.40
N GLN A 121 -22.03 4.18 -1.35
CA GLN A 121 -22.06 5.51 -0.76
C GLN A 121 -22.91 6.37 -1.68
N GLY A 122 -23.92 6.99 -1.07
CA GLY A 122 -25.04 7.65 -1.74
C GLY A 122 -24.63 8.75 -2.70
N GLU A 123 -25.48 8.87 -3.72
CA GLU A 123 -25.76 10.11 -4.41
C GLU A 123 -26.14 11.18 -3.37
N ILE A 124 -25.47 12.33 -3.47
CA ILE A 124 -26.00 13.62 -3.04
C ILE A 124 -26.25 14.40 -4.34
#